data_AF-A0A485LCT5-F1
#
_entry.id   AF-A0A485LCT5-F1
#
_cell.length_a   1.000
_cell.length_b   1.000
_cell.length_c   1.000
_cell.angle_alpha   90.00
_cell.angle_beta   90.00
_cell.angle_gamma   90.00
#
_symmetry.space_group_name_H-M   'P 1'
#
loop_
_entity.id
_entity.type
_entity.pdbx_description
1 polymer ?
#
loop_
_entity_poly.entity_id
_entity_poly.type
_entity_poly.pdbx_seq_one_letter_code
_entity_poly.pdbx_strand_id
1 'polypeptide(L)'
;MAEFYACWVNRTKTLELLDASLRDCAKNAQKELSAAIYIQRIFRGQRVRATISRWRDAEVVIARVYRGHLGRHKATREARQRLNLEKKARLHHVARVIQTQYRGWASRKYKHNFATRKTYLKELEAKGNALRETLRQRLEAQRVAEFHRVDEESREELVQITQHLHHLVGTTVTPGVFSSPYLQAKPTAFGVPVETHIRTNTLNLLAAVPKKLMSKAALKPKPPAVRTSLQATSVYQVEKGYDDREKRFQKASQISEDKFLTVVHPQSSYAYDKSINNGIEYLDPRKHPFCQRSANKSPVKSRESIILPPATRPKVVATKPKKLNKRTVIES
;
A
#
# COMPACT_ATOMS: atom_id res chain seq x y z
N MET A 1 51.73 -107.01 -75.08
CA MET A 1 52.88 -106.75 -75.99
C MET A 1 52.61 -105.61 -76.98
N ALA A 2 51.41 -105.47 -77.56
CA ALA A 2 51.09 -104.41 -78.52
C ALA A 2 51.20 -102.97 -77.96
N GLU A 3 50.70 -102.72 -76.74
CA GLU A 3 50.78 -101.41 -76.07
C GLU A 3 52.21 -100.95 -75.78
N PHE A 4 53.07 -101.87 -75.34
CA PHE A 4 54.49 -101.58 -75.09
C PHE A 4 55.22 -101.24 -76.39
N TYR A 5 54.94 -101.98 -77.47
CA TYR A 5 55.52 -101.70 -78.79
C TYR A 5 55.04 -100.36 -79.36
N ALA A 6 53.75 -100.03 -79.23
CA ALA A 6 53.20 -98.73 -79.63
C ALA A 6 53.82 -97.57 -78.83
N CYS A 7 54.04 -97.76 -77.52
CA CYS A 7 54.71 -96.79 -76.66
C CYS A 7 56.20 -96.65 -77.01
N TRP A 8 56.86 -97.77 -77.36
CA TRP A 8 58.26 -97.79 -77.79
C TRP A 8 58.48 -97.07 -79.13
N VAL A 9 57.60 -97.32 -80.11
CA VAL A 9 57.63 -96.66 -81.43
C VAL A 9 57.36 -95.16 -81.31
N ASN A 10 56.45 -94.75 -80.42
CA ASN A 10 56.12 -93.35 -80.21
C ASN A 10 56.97 -92.65 -79.13
N ARG A 11 57.97 -93.33 -78.55
CA ARG A 11 58.75 -92.85 -77.41
C ARG A 11 59.41 -91.50 -77.67
N THR A 12 59.98 -91.32 -78.85
CA THR A 12 60.64 -90.06 -79.23
C THR A 12 59.63 -88.92 -79.28
N LYS A 13 58.49 -89.13 -79.94
CA LYS A 13 57.40 -88.15 -80.05
C LYS A 13 56.80 -87.80 -78.68
N THR A 14 56.61 -88.77 -77.79
CA THR A 14 56.09 -88.51 -76.44
C THR A 14 57.09 -87.73 -75.58
N LEU A 15 58.38 -88.03 -75.68
CA LEU A 15 59.43 -87.27 -75.03
C LEU A 15 59.53 -85.83 -75.58
N GLU A 16 59.40 -85.64 -76.90
CA GLU A 16 59.38 -84.31 -77.51
C GLU A 16 58.17 -83.48 -77.07
N LEU A 17 56.98 -84.08 -76.98
CA LEU A 17 55.79 -83.42 -76.45
C LEU A 17 55.93 -83.07 -74.96
N LEU A 18 56.55 -83.96 -74.18
CA LEU A 18 56.86 -83.70 -72.77
C LEU A 18 57.83 -82.53 -72.64
N ASP A 19 58.92 -82.51 -73.42
CA ASP A 19 59.89 -81.41 -73.42
C ASP A 19 59.25 -80.08 -73.85
N ALA A 20 58.38 -80.10 -74.86
CA ALA A 20 57.62 -78.92 -75.27
C ALA A 20 56.71 -78.43 -74.14
N SER A 21 55.98 -79.33 -73.48
CA SER A 21 55.12 -79.00 -72.35
C SER A 21 55.92 -78.46 -71.15
N LEU A 22 57.11 -79.01 -70.87
CA LEU A 22 57.99 -78.54 -69.80
C LEU A 22 58.56 -77.14 -70.11
N ARG A 23 58.94 -76.87 -71.36
CA ARG A 23 59.39 -75.54 -71.79
C ARG A 23 58.27 -74.52 -71.70
N ASP A 24 57.05 -74.89 -72.08
CA ASP A 24 55.89 -73.98 -71.99
C ASP A 24 55.48 -73.72 -70.55
N CYS A 25 55.55 -74.75 -69.68
CA CYS A 25 55.39 -74.59 -68.24
C CYS A 25 56.43 -73.62 -67.67
N ALA A 26 57.71 -73.80 -67.98
CA ALA A 26 58.79 -72.92 -67.51
C ALA A 26 58.62 -71.47 -68.00
N LYS A 27 58.22 -71.28 -69.27
CA LYS A 27 57.94 -69.94 -69.84
C LYS A 27 56.77 -69.24 -69.15
N ASN A 28 55.73 -69.98 -68.75
CA ASN A 28 54.49 -69.41 -68.19
C ASN A 28 54.43 -69.40 -66.66
N ALA A 29 55.32 -70.13 -65.97
CA ALA A 29 55.30 -70.29 -64.50
C ALA A 29 55.21 -68.96 -63.74
N GLN A 30 55.93 -67.92 -64.16
CA GLN A 30 55.88 -66.59 -63.53
C GLN A 30 54.52 -65.88 -63.74
N LYS A 31 53.93 -66.04 -64.93
CA LYS A 31 52.61 -65.47 -65.24
C LYS A 31 51.52 -66.16 -64.42
N GLU A 32 51.56 -67.48 -64.33
CA GLU A 32 50.63 -68.27 -63.52
C GLU A 32 50.78 -67.95 -62.03
N LEU A 33 52.02 -67.85 -61.53
CA LEU A 33 52.30 -67.45 -60.15
C LEU A 33 51.75 -66.06 -59.84
N SER A 34 52.00 -65.07 -60.70
CA SER A 34 51.50 -63.71 -60.50
C SER A 34 49.97 -63.62 -60.54
N ALA A 35 49.32 -64.35 -61.46
CA ALA A 35 47.87 -64.46 -61.53
C ALA A 35 47.30 -65.12 -60.26
N ALA A 36 47.90 -66.21 -59.79
CA ALA A 36 47.50 -66.89 -58.55
C ALA A 36 47.63 -65.96 -57.34
N ILE A 37 48.74 -65.23 -57.21
CA ILE A 37 48.95 -64.23 -56.15
C ILE A 37 47.88 -63.14 -56.22
N TYR A 38 47.52 -62.66 -57.42
CA TYR A 38 46.50 -61.63 -57.60
C TYR A 38 45.12 -62.11 -57.15
N ILE A 39 44.72 -63.31 -57.56
CA ILE A 39 43.45 -63.93 -57.14
C ILE A 39 43.43 -64.09 -55.62
N GLN A 40 44.49 -64.66 -55.03
CA GLN A 40 44.60 -64.85 -53.58
C GLN A 40 44.54 -63.53 -52.82
N ARG A 41 45.25 -62.50 -53.29
CA ARG A 41 45.25 -61.15 -52.71
C ARG A 41 43.86 -60.53 -52.72
N ILE A 42 43.17 -60.57 -53.86
CA ILE A 42 41.80 -60.04 -53.98
C ILE A 42 40.86 -60.80 -53.05
N PHE A 43 40.90 -62.13 -53.06
CA PHE A 43 40.02 -62.95 -52.25
C PHE A 43 40.22 -62.68 -50.75
N ARG A 44 41.48 -62.64 -50.28
CA ARG A 44 41.80 -62.31 -48.88
C ARG A 44 41.29 -60.92 -48.51
N GLY A 45 41.53 -59.91 -49.36
CA GLY A 45 41.02 -58.56 -49.15
C GLY A 45 39.49 -58.49 -49.12
N GLN A 46 38.82 -59.23 -50.00
CA GLN A 46 37.36 -59.26 -50.06
C GLN A 46 36.76 -59.92 -48.83
N ARG A 47 37.35 -61.00 -48.34
CA ARG A 47 36.92 -61.69 -47.12
C ARG A 47 37.03 -60.79 -45.88
N VAL A 48 38.11 -60.01 -45.77
CA VAL A 48 38.29 -59.03 -44.69
C VAL A 48 37.24 -57.91 -44.79
N ARG A 49 37.07 -57.32 -45.98
CA ARG A 49 36.06 -56.25 -46.18
C ARG A 49 34.64 -56.73 -45.89
N ALA A 50 34.26 -57.92 -46.34
CA ALA A 50 32.96 -58.50 -46.06
C ALA A 50 32.75 -58.71 -44.55
N THR A 51 33.79 -59.14 -43.83
CA THR A 51 33.73 -59.31 -42.37
C THR A 51 33.54 -57.97 -41.67
N ILE A 52 34.30 -56.95 -42.05
CA ILE A 52 34.16 -55.59 -41.50
C ILE A 52 32.77 -55.02 -41.80
N SER A 53 32.24 -55.22 -43.02
CA SER A 53 30.90 -54.77 -43.39
C SER A 53 29.85 -55.39 -42.48
N ARG A 54 29.89 -56.72 -42.28
CA ARG A 54 28.96 -57.41 -41.37
C ARG A 54 29.02 -56.87 -39.95
N TRP A 55 30.21 -56.55 -39.44
CA TRP A 55 30.34 -55.95 -38.11
C TRP A 55 29.75 -54.55 -38.03
N ARG A 56 29.97 -53.70 -39.05
CA ARG A 56 29.36 -52.37 -39.10
C ARG A 56 27.84 -52.45 -39.20
N ASP A 57 27.31 -53.37 -40.00
CA ASP A 57 25.87 -53.54 -40.14
C ASP A 57 25.25 -53.97 -38.80
N ALA A 58 25.89 -54.91 -38.09
CA ALA A 58 25.48 -55.30 -36.74
C ALA A 58 25.53 -54.13 -35.74
N GLU A 59 26.60 -53.33 -35.76
CA GLU A 59 26.75 -52.13 -34.93
C GLU A 59 25.62 -51.12 -35.20
N VAL A 60 25.30 -50.85 -36.47
CA VAL A 60 24.23 -49.93 -36.86
C VAL A 60 22.88 -50.43 -36.37
N VAL A 61 22.60 -51.74 -36.47
CA VAL A 61 21.36 -52.34 -35.97
C VAL A 61 21.25 -52.15 -34.45
N ILE A 62 22.30 -52.47 -33.69
CA ILE A 62 22.32 -52.30 -32.23
C ILE A 62 22.09 -50.83 -31.86
N ALA A 63 22.84 -49.91 -32.49
CA ALA A 63 22.72 -48.48 -32.22
C ALA A 63 21.33 -47.92 -32.57
N ARG A 64 20.74 -48.37 -33.69
CA ARG A 64 19.38 -47.99 -34.10
C ARG A 64 18.34 -48.45 -33.07
N VAL A 65 18.41 -49.71 -32.63
CA VAL A 65 17.48 -50.27 -31.65
C VAL A 65 17.62 -49.54 -30.30
N TYR A 66 18.84 -49.29 -29.85
CA TYR A 66 19.11 -48.59 -28.60
C TYR A 66 18.62 -47.13 -28.61
N ARG A 67 18.92 -46.37 -29.67
CA ARG A 67 18.39 -45.00 -29.85
C ARG A 67 16.86 -45.00 -29.85
N GLY A 68 16.23 -45.98 -30.50
CA GLY A 68 14.78 -46.16 -30.50
C GLY A 68 14.22 -46.45 -29.10
N HIS A 69 14.89 -47.30 -28.31
CA HIS A 69 14.52 -47.59 -26.93
C HIS A 69 14.59 -46.33 -26.06
N LEU A 70 15.69 -45.59 -26.11
CA LEU A 70 15.84 -44.31 -25.38
C LEU A 70 14.78 -43.29 -25.80
N GLY A 71 14.50 -43.18 -27.11
CA GLY A 71 13.46 -42.31 -27.65
C GLY A 71 12.07 -42.63 -27.08
N ARG A 72 11.71 -43.92 -27.03
CA ARG A 72 10.44 -44.37 -26.42
C ARG A 72 10.37 -44.06 -24.93
N HIS A 73 11.46 -44.28 -24.18
CA HIS A 73 11.52 -43.91 -22.76
C HIS A 73 11.33 -42.40 -22.55
N LYS A 74 12.00 -41.57 -23.36
CA LYS A 74 11.85 -40.11 -23.31
C LYS A 74 10.40 -39.68 -23.62
N ALA A 75 9.83 -40.20 -24.70
CA ALA A 75 8.44 -39.89 -25.09
C ALA A 75 7.44 -40.30 -24.01
N THR A 76 7.63 -41.48 -23.40
CA THR A 76 6.77 -41.97 -22.31
C THR A 76 6.87 -41.08 -21.07
N ARG A 77 8.09 -40.64 -20.72
CA ARG A 77 8.33 -39.71 -19.61
C ARG A 77 7.65 -38.36 -19.85
N GLU A 78 7.79 -37.80 -21.05
CA GLU A 78 7.17 -36.53 -21.43
C GLU A 78 5.64 -36.62 -21.45
N ALA A 79 5.08 -37.72 -21.97
CA ALA A 79 3.63 -37.97 -21.93
C ALA A 79 3.12 -38.05 -20.48
N ARG A 80 3.82 -38.77 -19.59
CA ARG A 80 3.49 -38.83 -18.16
C ARG A 80 3.59 -37.45 -17.49
N GLN A 81 4.63 -36.69 -17.80
CA GLN A 81 4.80 -35.35 -17.26
C GLN A 81 3.66 -34.42 -17.69
N ARG A 82 3.28 -34.46 -18.97
CA ARG A 82 2.15 -33.69 -19.50
C ARG A 82 0.85 -34.03 -18.78
N LEU A 83 0.54 -35.31 -18.64
CA LEU A 83 -0.65 -35.78 -17.93
C LEU A 83 -0.65 -35.32 -16.45
N ASN A 84 0.50 -35.41 -15.79
CA ASN A 84 0.65 -34.96 -14.41
C ASN A 84 0.45 -33.44 -14.27
N LEU A 85 0.96 -32.64 -15.20
CA LEU A 85 0.76 -31.20 -15.21
C LEU A 85 -0.71 -30.84 -15.40
N GLU A 86 -1.40 -31.52 -16.33
CA GLU A 86 -2.84 -31.32 -16.56
C GLU A 86 -3.66 -31.68 -15.31
N LYS A 87 -3.37 -32.83 -14.70
CA LYS A 87 -4.01 -33.26 -13.45
C LYS A 87 -3.80 -32.25 -12.33
N LYS A 88 -2.56 -31.77 -12.15
CA LYS A 88 -2.23 -30.73 -11.15
C LYS A 88 -2.99 -29.44 -11.43
N ALA A 89 -3.03 -28.96 -12.66
CA ALA A 89 -3.75 -27.74 -13.03
C ALA A 89 -5.25 -27.84 -12.69
N ARG A 90 -5.88 -28.99 -12.99
CA ARG A 90 -7.27 -29.25 -12.62
C ARG A 90 -7.48 -29.21 -11.10
N LEU A 91 -6.63 -29.90 -10.34
CA LEU A 91 -6.71 -29.91 -8.87
C LEU A 91 -6.48 -28.52 -8.27
N HIS A 92 -5.55 -27.74 -8.82
CA HIS A 92 -5.33 -26.36 -8.39
C HIS A 92 -6.55 -25.46 -8.64
N HIS A 93 -7.24 -25.63 -9.77
CA HIS A 93 -8.48 -24.91 -10.04
C HIS A 93 -9.55 -25.24 -9.00
N VAL A 94 -9.80 -26.52 -8.73
CA VAL A 94 -10.78 -26.97 -7.72
C VAL A 94 -10.39 -26.47 -6.33
N ALA A 95 -9.11 -26.59 -5.95
CA ALA A 95 -8.61 -26.09 -4.68
C ALA A 95 -8.83 -24.58 -4.54
N ARG A 96 -8.59 -23.80 -5.61
CA ARG A 96 -8.86 -22.34 -5.61
C ARG A 96 -10.33 -22.05 -5.34
N VAL A 97 -11.25 -22.75 -6.01
CA VAL A 97 -12.70 -22.56 -5.81
C VAL A 97 -13.09 -22.84 -4.35
N ILE A 98 -12.64 -23.97 -3.80
CA ILE A 98 -12.90 -24.35 -2.41
C ILE A 98 -12.33 -23.30 -1.46
N GLN A 99 -11.08 -22.87 -1.67
CA GLN A 99 -10.41 -21.89 -0.82
C GLN A 99 -11.10 -20.52 -0.87
N THR A 100 -11.51 -20.05 -2.04
CA THR A 100 -12.24 -18.79 -2.18
C THR A 100 -13.59 -18.85 -1.47
N GLN A 101 -14.34 -19.94 -1.63
CA GLN A 101 -15.62 -20.14 -0.96
C GLN A 101 -15.45 -20.18 0.56
N TYR A 102 -14.46 -20.94 1.04
CA TYR A 102 -14.15 -21.05 2.46
C TYR A 102 -13.74 -19.70 3.06
N ARG A 103 -12.84 -18.95 2.40
CA ARG A 103 -12.43 -17.61 2.85
C ARG A 103 -13.63 -16.66 2.92
N GLY A 104 -14.54 -16.72 1.94
CA GLY A 104 -15.76 -15.94 1.95
C GLY A 104 -16.68 -16.30 3.13
N TRP A 105 -16.91 -17.60 3.35
CA TRP A 105 -17.69 -18.09 4.49
C TRP A 105 -17.06 -17.69 5.84
N ALA A 106 -15.76 -17.93 6.02
CA ALA A 106 -15.03 -17.63 7.25
C ALA A 106 -15.04 -16.13 7.56
N SER A 107 -14.91 -15.28 6.54
CA SER A 107 -15.00 -13.83 6.71
C SER A 107 -16.39 -13.41 7.22
N ARG A 108 -17.47 -13.93 6.62
CA ARG A 108 -18.84 -13.65 7.06
C ARG A 108 -19.16 -14.19 8.45
N LYS A 109 -18.61 -15.36 8.81
CA LYS A 109 -18.87 -15.98 10.11
C LYS A 109 -18.10 -15.32 11.25
N TYR A 110 -16.82 -15.02 11.04
CA TYR A 110 -15.91 -14.66 12.15
C TYR A 110 -15.43 -13.20 12.13
N LYS A 111 -15.46 -12.51 10.99
CA LYS A 111 -14.95 -11.12 10.88
C LYS A 111 -16.07 -10.10 10.70
N HIS A 112 -17.01 -10.39 9.80
CA HIS A 112 -18.06 -9.45 9.41
C HIS A 112 -19.42 -9.94 9.92
N ASN A 113 -19.71 -9.68 11.19
CA ASN A 113 -21.06 -9.82 11.70
C ASN A 113 -21.86 -8.56 11.30
N PHE A 114 -22.64 -8.68 10.23
CA PHE A 114 -23.47 -7.58 9.71
C PHE A 114 -24.48 -7.10 10.75
N ALA A 115 -25.07 -8.02 11.52
CA ALA A 115 -26.06 -7.69 12.52
C ALA A 115 -25.45 -6.79 13.62
N THR A 116 -24.27 -7.16 14.14
CA THR A 116 -23.59 -6.34 15.17
C THR A 116 -23.10 -5.01 14.62
N ARG A 117 -22.61 -4.96 13.38
CA ARG A 117 -22.25 -3.69 12.74
C ARG A 117 -23.47 -2.78 12.58
N LYS A 118 -24.62 -3.35 12.21
CA LYS A 118 -25.87 -2.61 12.02
C LYS A 118 -26.42 -2.08 13.35
N THR A 119 -26.36 -2.87 14.43
CA THR A 119 -26.77 -2.39 15.77
C THR A 119 -25.86 -1.27 16.25
N TYR A 120 -24.54 -1.42 16.11
CA TYR A 120 -23.57 -0.37 16.47
C TYR A 120 -23.82 0.95 15.73
N LEU A 121 -24.10 0.90 14.41
CA LEU A 121 -24.38 2.11 13.63
C LEU A 121 -25.68 2.79 14.09
N LYS A 122 -26.72 2.02 14.41
CA LYS A 122 -27.98 2.57 14.96
C LYS A 122 -27.76 3.23 16.33
N GLU A 123 -26.96 2.61 17.20
CA GLU A 123 -26.62 3.19 18.50
C GLU A 123 -25.82 4.49 18.33
N LEU A 124 -24.89 4.52 17.37
CA LEU A 124 -24.12 5.72 17.08
C LEU A 124 -25.00 6.85 16.54
N GLU A 125 -25.95 6.52 15.66
CA GLU A 125 -26.95 7.47 15.16
C GLU A 125 -27.81 8.03 16.31
N ALA A 126 -28.31 7.16 17.20
CA ALA A 126 -29.09 7.57 18.36
C ALA A 126 -28.30 8.51 19.29
N LYS A 127 -27.04 8.17 19.59
CA LYS A 127 -26.12 9.03 20.38
C LYS A 127 -25.87 10.37 19.69
N GLY A 128 -25.65 10.36 18.38
CA GLY A 128 -25.44 11.58 17.60
C GLY A 128 -26.67 12.48 17.60
N ASN A 129 -27.86 11.92 17.49
CA ASN A 129 -29.11 12.68 17.56
C ASN A 129 -29.38 13.24 18.96
N ALA A 130 -29.13 12.46 20.02
CA ALA A 130 -29.22 12.94 21.39
C ALA A 130 -28.22 14.09 21.65
N LEU A 131 -26.98 13.97 21.17
CA LEU A 131 -25.99 15.05 21.27
C LEU A 131 -26.45 16.32 20.53
N ARG A 132 -26.97 16.18 19.30
CA ARG A 132 -27.52 17.34 18.57
C ARG A 132 -28.65 18.02 19.32
N GLU A 133 -29.54 17.24 19.93
CA GLU A 133 -30.67 17.78 20.69
C GLU A 133 -30.20 18.52 21.94
N THR A 134 -29.28 17.94 22.71
CA THR A 134 -28.69 18.62 23.88
C THR A 134 -27.95 19.90 23.48
N LEU A 135 -27.24 19.92 22.34
CA LEU A 135 -26.59 21.12 21.83
C LEU A 135 -27.60 22.19 21.40
N ARG A 136 -28.72 21.82 20.78
CA ARG A 136 -29.81 22.75 20.45
C ARG A 136 -30.40 23.39 21.70
N GLN A 137 -30.74 22.58 22.70
CA GLN A 137 -31.29 23.07 23.97
C GLN A 137 -30.33 24.03 24.68
N ARG A 138 -29.02 23.71 24.70
CA ARG A 138 -28.00 24.61 25.27
C ARG A 138 -27.88 25.91 24.50
N LEU A 139 -27.93 25.86 23.17
CA LEU A 139 -27.88 27.05 22.34
C LEU A 139 -29.10 27.95 22.56
N GLU A 140 -30.29 27.36 22.68
CA GLU A 140 -31.52 28.09 22.99
C GLU A 140 -31.45 28.72 24.39
N ALA A 141 -31.02 27.96 25.41
CA ALA A 141 -30.82 28.48 26.75
C ALA A 141 -29.81 29.64 26.78
N GLN A 142 -28.70 29.53 26.03
CA GLN A 142 -27.73 30.62 25.89
C GLN A 142 -28.33 31.86 25.23
N ARG A 143 -29.12 31.69 24.17
CA ARG A 143 -29.80 32.82 23.49
C ARG A 143 -30.77 33.55 24.42
N VAL A 144 -31.54 32.80 25.20
CA VAL A 144 -32.48 33.37 26.19
C VAL A 144 -31.71 34.09 27.29
N ALA A 145 -30.63 33.49 27.82
CA ALA A 145 -29.79 34.12 28.84
C ALA A 145 -29.10 35.40 28.34
N GLU A 146 -28.57 35.39 27.11
CA GLU A 146 -28.00 36.58 26.47
C GLU A 146 -29.06 37.65 26.24
N PHE A 147 -30.26 37.28 25.78
CA PHE A 147 -31.37 38.23 25.62
C PHE A 147 -31.73 38.91 26.94
N HIS A 148 -31.86 38.14 28.03
CA HIS A 148 -32.10 38.71 29.36
C HIS A 148 -30.93 39.57 29.84
N ARG A 149 -29.68 39.16 29.60
CA ARG A 149 -28.51 39.96 29.99
C ARG A 149 -28.49 41.30 29.26
N VAL A 150 -28.73 41.30 27.96
CA VAL A 150 -28.79 42.52 27.14
C VAL A 150 -29.98 43.41 27.53
N ASP A 151 -31.16 42.83 27.81
CA ASP A 151 -32.33 43.59 28.29
C ASP A 151 -32.00 44.27 29.63
N GLU A 152 -31.42 43.56 30.59
CA GLU A 152 -31.01 44.14 31.88
C GLU A 152 -29.89 45.18 31.73
N GLU A 153 -28.84 44.91 30.95
CA GLU A 153 -27.79 45.89 30.63
C GLU A 153 -28.39 47.17 30.01
N SER A 154 -29.31 47.03 29.05
CA SER A 154 -29.97 48.17 28.41
C SER A 154 -30.88 48.96 29.36
N ARG A 155 -31.51 48.29 30.35
CA ARG A 155 -32.28 48.94 31.41
C ARG A 155 -31.39 49.69 32.38
N GLU A 156 -30.26 49.09 32.77
CA GLU A 156 -29.27 49.75 33.63
C GLU A 156 -28.67 50.99 32.95
N GLU A 157 -28.32 50.88 31.66
CA GLU A 157 -27.87 52.01 30.86
C GLU A 157 -28.92 53.12 30.79
N LEU A 158 -30.20 52.77 30.55
CA LEU A 158 -31.31 53.72 30.58
C LEU A 158 -31.40 54.43 31.93
N VAL A 159 -31.29 53.69 33.04
CA VAL A 159 -31.32 54.27 34.39
C VAL A 159 -30.17 55.25 34.59
N GLN A 160 -28.93 54.88 34.22
CA GLN A 160 -27.76 55.75 34.35
C GLN A 160 -27.89 57.04 33.54
N ILE A 161 -28.42 56.97 32.31
CA ILE A 161 -28.63 58.14 31.46
C ILE A 161 -29.72 59.03 32.05
N THR A 162 -30.89 58.46 32.36
CA THR A 162 -32.09 59.22 32.79
C THR A 162 -31.92 59.91 34.14
N GLN A 163 -31.08 59.40 35.04
CA GLN A 163 -30.72 60.05 36.30
C GLN A 163 -30.18 61.49 36.14
N HIS A 164 -29.51 61.78 35.02
CA HIS A 164 -28.88 63.08 34.78
C HIS A 164 -29.76 64.04 33.95
N LEU A 165 -30.91 63.59 33.47
CA LEU A 165 -31.76 64.32 32.51
C LEU A 165 -32.97 65.04 33.14
N HIS A 166 -32.95 65.29 34.47
CA HIS A 166 -34.06 65.93 35.18
C HIS A 166 -34.46 67.31 34.61
N HIS A 167 -33.50 68.04 34.02
CA HIS A 167 -33.74 69.34 33.39
C HIS A 167 -34.59 69.27 32.11
N LEU A 168 -34.78 68.08 31.54
CA LEU A 168 -35.64 67.85 30.37
C LEU A 168 -37.10 67.52 30.74
N VAL A 169 -37.37 67.35 32.04
CA VAL A 169 -38.70 67.03 32.58
C VAL A 169 -39.53 68.30 32.72
N GLY A 170 -40.79 68.23 32.31
CA GLY A 170 -41.72 69.34 32.45
C GLY A 170 -42.21 69.55 33.87
N THR A 171 -42.54 70.80 34.18
CA THR A 171 -43.28 71.19 35.39
C THR A 171 -44.78 71.24 35.09
N THR A 172 -45.60 71.51 36.10
CA THR A 172 -47.05 71.67 35.94
C THR A 172 -47.44 72.83 35.03
N VAL A 173 -46.59 73.86 34.94
CA VAL A 173 -46.86 75.08 34.15
C VAL A 173 -46.25 75.00 32.76
N THR A 174 -45.09 74.35 32.60
CA THR A 174 -44.38 74.25 31.32
C THR A 174 -44.09 72.79 30.97
N PRO A 175 -44.55 72.28 29.80
CA PRO A 175 -44.32 70.90 29.40
C PRO A 175 -42.84 70.64 29.10
N GLY A 176 -42.36 69.43 29.41
CA GLY A 176 -40.99 69.01 29.17
C GLY A 176 -40.75 68.64 27.71
N VAL A 177 -39.48 68.48 27.32
CA VAL A 177 -39.09 68.15 25.94
C VAL A 177 -39.78 66.86 25.46
N PHE A 178 -39.91 65.87 26.36
CA PHE A 178 -40.55 64.58 26.08
C PHE A 178 -42.07 64.54 26.32
N SER A 179 -42.68 65.66 26.73
CA SER A 179 -44.12 65.79 27.03
C SER A 179 -44.78 66.97 26.32
N SER A 180 -44.20 67.41 25.20
CA SER A 180 -44.71 68.56 24.44
C SER A 180 -46.09 68.24 23.81
N PRO A 181 -47.06 69.17 23.86
CA PRO A 181 -48.37 68.99 23.22
C PRO A 181 -48.30 68.93 21.69
N TYR A 182 -47.17 69.33 21.11
CA TYR A 182 -46.92 69.30 19.67
C TYR A 182 -46.28 67.97 19.20
N LEU A 183 -45.99 67.06 20.13
CA LEU A 183 -45.39 65.78 19.80
C LEU A 183 -46.49 64.78 19.39
N GLN A 184 -46.36 64.21 18.18
CA GLN A 184 -47.36 63.29 17.63
C GLN A 184 -47.53 62.01 18.46
N ALA A 185 -46.45 61.53 19.08
CA ALA A 185 -46.47 60.39 20.00
C ALA A 185 -45.40 60.57 21.08
N LYS A 186 -45.71 60.15 22.31
CA LYS A 186 -44.75 60.24 23.43
C LYS A 186 -43.65 59.17 23.26
N PRO A 187 -42.37 59.54 23.30
CA PRO A 187 -41.29 58.58 23.18
C PRO A 187 -41.34 57.62 24.36
N THR A 188 -41.35 56.33 24.04
CA THR A 188 -41.59 55.25 24.99
C THR A 188 -40.37 54.33 24.98
N ALA A 189 -39.80 54.06 26.15
CA ALA A 189 -38.73 53.09 26.34
C ALA A 189 -39.24 51.97 27.25
N PHE A 190 -39.09 50.72 26.81
CA PHE A 190 -39.61 49.53 27.52
C PHE A 190 -41.11 49.63 27.86
N GLY A 191 -41.92 50.16 26.94
CA GLY A 191 -43.38 50.29 27.14
C GLY A 191 -43.82 51.41 28.09
N VAL A 192 -42.88 52.16 28.68
CA VAL A 192 -43.16 53.28 29.59
C VAL A 192 -42.64 54.61 28.99
N PRO A 193 -43.39 55.72 29.09
CA PRO A 193 -42.93 57.01 28.58
C PRO A 193 -41.58 57.43 29.19
N VAL A 194 -40.67 57.92 28.35
CA VAL A 194 -39.30 58.30 28.76
C VAL A 194 -39.31 59.33 29.90
N GLU A 195 -40.25 60.27 29.89
CA GLU A 195 -40.38 61.28 30.95
C GLU A 195 -40.70 60.68 32.33
N THR A 196 -41.46 59.58 32.37
CA THR A 196 -41.76 58.86 33.62
C THR A 196 -40.49 58.23 34.19
N HIS A 197 -39.66 57.58 33.34
CA HIS A 197 -38.37 57.03 33.75
C HIS A 197 -37.43 58.10 34.32
N ILE A 198 -37.36 59.28 33.68
CA ILE A 198 -36.54 60.38 34.17
C ILE A 198 -37.03 60.85 35.54
N ARG A 199 -38.35 61.01 35.75
CA ARG A 199 -38.91 61.39 37.07
C ARG A 199 -38.61 60.33 38.14
N THR A 200 -38.90 59.05 37.87
CA THR A 200 -38.71 57.99 38.88
C THR A 200 -37.25 57.79 39.23
N ASN A 201 -36.36 57.76 38.24
CA ASN A 201 -34.94 57.49 38.47
C ASN A 201 -34.23 58.67 39.14
N THR A 202 -34.61 59.91 38.80
CA THR A 202 -34.08 61.10 39.47
C THR A 202 -34.57 61.18 40.92
N LEU A 203 -35.84 60.88 41.19
CA LEU A 203 -36.36 60.79 42.56
C LEU A 203 -35.68 59.69 43.38
N ASN A 204 -35.47 58.51 42.79
CA ASN A 204 -34.76 57.41 43.43
C ASN A 204 -33.29 57.77 43.72
N LEU A 205 -32.62 58.45 42.79
CA LEU A 205 -31.27 58.97 43.01
C LEU A 205 -31.24 59.99 44.16
N LEU A 206 -32.16 60.96 44.16
CA LEU A 206 -32.25 61.98 45.21
C LEU A 206 -32.61 61.40 46.58
N ALA A 207 -33.37 60.31 46.61
CA ALA A 207 -33.68 59.57 47.84
C ALA A 207 -32.47 58.79 48.37
N ALA A 208 -31.65 58.22 47.46
CA ALA A 208 -30.43 57.50 47.81
C ALA A 208 -29.27 58.42 48.21
N VAL A 209 -29.23 59.65 47.70
CA VAL A 209 -28.23 60.66 48.12
C VAL A 209 -28.52 61.06 49.57
N PRO A 210 -27.60 60.81 50.53
CA PRO A 210 -27.81 61.21 51.91
C PRO A 210 -27.94 62.74 51.98
N LYS A 211 -29.02 63.24 52.60
CA LYS A 211 -29.23 64.67 52.89
C LYS A 211 -28.22 65.18 53.92
N LYS A 212 -26.92 65.19 53.62
CA LYS A 212 -25.91 65.98 54.34
C LYS A 212 -25.83 67.36 53.68
N LEU A 213 -26.91 68.14 53.79
CA LEU A 213 -26.78 69.58 53.69
C LEU A 213 -26.05 70.04 54.96
N MET A 214 -24.72 70.22 54.85
CA MET A 214 -23.98 70.86 55.94
C MET A 214 -24.54 72.28 56.11
N SER A 215 -24.81 72.71 57.34
CA SER A 215 -25.24 74.08 57.60
C SER A 215 -24.14 75.05 57.14
N LYS A 216 -24.50 76.26 56.69
CA LYS A 216 -23.55 77.26 56.16
C LYS A 216 -22.41 77.59 57.14
N ALA A 217 -22.62 77.36 58.43
CA ALA A 217 -21.62 77.51 59.50
C ALA A 217 -20.54 76.41 59.54
N ALA A 218 -20.79 75.24 58.94
CA ALA A 218 -19.85 74.11 58.91
C ALA A 218 -18.92 74.11 57.68
N LEU A 219 -19.13 75.04 56.73
CA LEU A 219 -18.25 75.24 55.59
C LEU A 219 -17.01 76.04 56.04
N LYS A 220 -15.95 75.35 56.48
CA LYS A 220 -14.64 76.00 56.63
C LYS A 220 -14.10 76.36 55.24
N PRO A 221 -13.60 77.60 55.00
CA PRO A 221 -12.95 77.92 53.74
C PRO A 221 -11.72 77.02 53.60
N LYS A 222 -11.70 76.18 52.56
CA LYS A 222 -10.47 75.48 52.19
C LYS A 222 -9.48 76.53 51.67
N PRO A 223 -8.27 76.65 52.25
CA PRO A 223 -7.25 77.48 51.63
C PRO A 223 -6.91 76.92 50.25
N PRO A 224 -6.46 77.76 49.31
CA PRO A 224 -6.11 77.32 47.96
C PRO A 224 -5.04 76.23 48.03
N ALA A 225 -5.37 75.08 47.45
CA ALA A 225 -4.47 73.94 47.34
C ALA A 225 -3.38 74.23 46.32
N VAL A 226 -2.32 74.93 46.72
CA VAL A 226 -1.09 74.97 45.94
C VAL A 226 0.05 74.87 46.96
N ARG A 227 1.07 74.02 46.84
CA ARG A 227 1.79 73.46 45.69
C ARG A 227 2.41 72.12 46.11
N THR A 228 2.74 71.29 45.10
CA THR A 228 3.54 70.05 45.15
C THR A 228 2.76 68.83 45.68
N SER A 229 2.44 67.83 44.85
CA SER A 229 3.41 66.96 44.17
C SER A 229 2.85 66.43 42.85
N LEU A 230 3.54 66.80 41.77
CA LEU A 230 3.66 65.93 40.60
C LEU A 230 4.44 64.70 41.08
N GLN A 231 3.76 63.60 41.41
CA GLN A 231 4.38 62.29 41.32
C GLN A 231 3.77 61.54 40.14
N ALA A 232 4.41 61.78 39.01
CA ALA A 232 4.43 60.89 37.87
C ALA A 232 4.73 59.46 38.32
N THR A 233 4.10 58.49 37.65
CA THR A 233 4.56 57.10 37.58
C THR A 233 6.08 57.07 37.42
N SER A 234 6.78 56.62 38.46
CA SER A 234 8.24 56.57 38.45
C SER A 234 8.74 55.40 37.61
N VAL A 235 9.87 55.60 36.96
CA VAL A 235 10.59 54.62 36.10
C VAL A 235 10.86 53.28 36.82
N TYR A 236 10.81 53.25 38.14
CA TYR A 236 11.07 52.07 38.97
C TYR A 236 9.85 51.15 39.19
N GLN A 237 8.66 51.49 38.70
CA GLN A 237 7.48 50.61 38.81
C GLN A 237 7.25 49.71 37.59
N VAL A 238 8.14 49.77 36.58
CA VAL A 238 8.04 48.99 35.34
C VAL A 238 8.18 47.48 35.60
N GLU A 239 9.11 47.08 36.47
CA GLU A 239 9.35 45.66 36.80
C GLU A 239 8.12 45.01 37.45
N LYS A 240 7.41 45.73 38.31
CA LYS A 240 6.20 45.23 38.97
C LYS A 240 5.06 44.99 37.96
N GLY A 241 4.99 45.82 36.91
CA GLY A 241 4.05 45.62 35.80
C GLY A 241 4.38 44.41 34.91
N TYR A 242 5.67 44.08 34.76
CA TYR A 242 6.12 42.87 34.06
C TYR A 242 5.78 41.61 34.86
N ASP A 243 6.06 41.60 36.17
CA ASP A 243 5.75 40.46 37.05
C ASP A 243 4.25 40.14 37.07
N ASP A 244 3.41 41.17 37.08
CA ASP A 244 1.96 41.00 37.08
C ASP A 244 1.42 40.52 35.72
N ARG A 245 2.11 40.81 34.60
CA ARG A 245 1.81 40.23 33.28
C ARG A 245 2.25 38.76 33.20
N GLU A 246 3.45 38.45 33.69
CA GLU A 246 4.01 37.09 33.70
C GLU A 246 3.11 36.13 34.49
N LYS A 247 2.62 36.57 35.66
CA LYS A 247 1.68 35.79 36.49
C LYS A 247 0.35 35.53 35.79
N ARG A 248 -0.18 36.48 35.01
CA ARG A 248 -1.40 36.27 34.20
C ARG A 248 -1.16 35.26 33.08
N PHE A 249 0.01 35.32 32.45
CA PHE A 249 0.40 34.39 31.38
C PHE A 249 0.57 32.95 31.89
N GLN A 250 1.23 32.76 33.04
CA GLN A 250 1.38 31.44 33.66
C GLN A 250 0.04 30.85 34.13
N LYS A 251 -0.87 31.69 34.66
CA LYS A 251 -2.23 31.24 35.00
C LYS A 251 -3.02 30.77 33.77
N ALA A 252 -2.82 31.40 32.61
CA ALA A 252 -3.49 31.03 31.38
C ALA A 252 -2.90 29.76 30.72
N SER A 253 -1.59 29.50 30.87
CA SER A 253 -0.95 28.30 30.29
C SER A 253 -1.28 27.00 31.03
N GLN A 254 -1.74 27.08 32.29
CA GLN A 254 -2.08 25.94 33.13
C GLN A 254 -3.56 25.51 33.05
N ILE A 255 -4.38 26.08 32.17
CA ILE A 255 -5.84 25.81 32.09
C ILE A 255 -6.17 24.46 31.38
N SER A 256 -5.19 23.70 30.87
CA SER A 256 -5.44 22.29 30.50
C SER A 256 -4.35 21.35 31.03
N GLU A 257 -4.73 20.40 31.87
CA GLU A 257 -3.82 19.39 32.45
C GLU A 257 -3.32 18.32 31.46
N ASP A 258 -3.89 18.24 30.25
CA ASP A 258 -3.43 17.31 29.24
C ASP A 258 -2.30 17.91 28.39
N LYS A 259 -1.06 17.50 28.67
CA LYS A 259 0.06 17.65 27.73
C LYS A 259 -0.38 17.09 26.37
N PHE A 260 -0.46 17.94 25.35
CA PHE A 260 -0.66 17.51 23.97
C PHE A 260 0.51 16.59 23.55
N LEU A 261 0.31 15.29 23.68
CA LEU A 261 1.24 14.26 23.19
C LEU A 261 0.90 13.97 21.73
N THR A 262 1.73 14.43 20.79
CA THR A 262 1.66 13.96 19.41
C THR A 262 1.94 12.45 19.41
N VAL A 263 0.97 11.64 18.96
CA VAL A 263 0.99 10.15 18.97
C VAL A 263 1.96 9.58 17.91
N VAL A 264 3.14 10.17 17.75
CA VAL A 264 4.16 9.68 16.82
C VAL A 264 5.46 9.48 17.60
N HIS A 265 5.70 8.24 18.02
CA HIS A 265 7.01 7.82 18.54
C HIS A 265 8.08 8.00 17.44
N PRO A 266 9.09 8.87 17.61
CA PRO A 266 10.10 9.11 16.57
C PRO A 266 11.02 7.90 16.33
N GLN A 267 11.15 7.01 17.34
CA GLN A 267 12.01 5.82 17.29
C GLN A 267 11.28 4.55 16.82
N SER A 268 9.95 4.61 16.69
CA SER A 268 9.15 3.53 16.12
C SER A 268 8.85 3.87 14.67
N SER A 269 9.86 3.81 13.80
CA SER A 269 9.58 3.63 12.39
C SER A 269 8.91 2.26 12.25
N TYR A 270 7.58 2.24 12.14
CA TYR A 270 6.88 1.06 11.64
C TYR A 270 7.39 0.88 10.21
N ALA A 271 8.41 0.04 10.05
CA ALA A 271 8.78 -0.46 8.75
C ALA A 271 7.56 -1.22 8.26
N TYR A 272 6.77 -0.58 7.40
CA TYR A 272 5.65 -1.20 6.74
C TYR A 272 6.20 -2.42 6.03
N ASP A 273 5.90 -3.61 6.57
CA ASP A 273 6.38 -4.87 6.01
C ASP A 273 5.64 -5.05 4.68
N LYS A 274 6.25 -4.55 3.62
CA LYS A 274 5.70 -4.58 2.26
C LYS A 274 5.57 -6.05 1.90
N SER A 275 4.32 -6.47 1.73
CA SER A 275 3.83 -7.82 1.49
C SER A 275 4.75 -8.73 0.66
N ILE A 276 4.51 -10.05 0.77
CA ILE A 276 5.18 -11.20 0.13
C ILE A 276 5.43 -11.06 -1.40
N ASN A 277 4.86 -10.05 -2.07
CA ASN A 277 5.00 -9.79 -3.50
C ASN A 277 6.09 -8.76 -3.87
N ASN A 278 6.90 -8.30 -2.91
CA ASN A 278 7.94 -7.31 -3.22
C ASN A 278 9.01 -7.91 -4.15
N GLY A 279 9.06 -7.45 -5.40
CA GLY A 279 10.01 -7.89 -6.43
C GLY A 279 9.44 -8.79 -7.54
N ILE A 280 8.18 -9.21 -7.43
CA ILE A 280 7.45 -9.86 -8.53
C ILE A 280 6.55 -8.81 -9.16
N GLU A 281 6.77 -8.51 -10.44
CA GLU A 281 5.90 -7.63 -11.21
C GLU A 281 4.46 -8.12 -11.09
N TYR A 282 3.56 -7.27 -10.59
CA TYR A 282 2.16 -7.62 -10.41
C TYR A 282 1.52 -7.89 -11.78
N LEU A 283 1.41 -9.17 -12.14
CA LEU A 283 0.65 -9.60 -13.29
C LEU A 283 -0.84 -9.56 -12.95
N ASP A 284 -1.52 -8.51 -13.43
CA ASP A 284 -2.96 -8.36 -13.32
C ASP A 284 -3.67 -9.63 -13.85
N PRO A 285 -4.42 -10.36 -13.00
CA PRO A 285 -5.12 -11.57 -13.40
C PRO A 285 -6.10 -11.36 -14.56
N ARG A 286 -6.59 -10.13 -14.78
CA ARG A 286 -7.48 -9.80 -15.92
C ARG A 286 -6.74 -9.71 -17.25
N LYS A 287 -5.44 -9.42 -17.23
CA LYS A 287 -4.57 -9.36 -18.41
C LYS A 287 -3.98 -10.72 -18.77
N HIS A 288 -4.12 -11.73 -17.91
CA HIS A 288 -3.66 -13.08 -18.19
C HIS A 288 -4.56 -13.73 -19.27
N PRO A 289 -3.99 -14.24 -20.39
CA PRO A 289 -4.75 -14.68 -21.55
C PRO A 289 -5.76 -15.79 -21.24
N PHE A 290 -5.51 -16.60 -20.21
CA PHE A 290 -6.39 -17.67 -19.76
C PHE A 290 -7.48 -17.27 -18.74
N CYS A 291 -7.50 -16.01 -18.29
CA CYS A 291 -8.43 -15.51 -17.27
C CYS A 291 -9.49 -14.53 -17.82
N GLN A 292 -9.46 -14.23 -19.12
CA GLN A 292 -10.50 -13.44 -19.77
C GLN A 292 -11.81 -14.25 -19.82
N ARG A 293 -12.89 -13.69 -19.27
CA ARG A 293 -14.23 -14.32 -19.16
C ARG A 293 -14.89 -14.70 -20.50
N SER A 294 -14.25 -14.45 -21.64
CA SER A 294 -14.73 -14.70 -23.00
C SER A 294 -13.80 -15.56 -23.86
N ALA A 295 -12.62 -15.99 -23.36
CA ALA A 295 -11.63 -16.72 -24.17
C ALA A 295 -12.11 -18.11 -24.66
N ASN A 296 -13.23 -18.62 -24.13
CA ASN A 296 -13.81 -19.91 -24.53
C ASN A 296 -14.95 -19.79 -25.56
N LYS A 297 -15.12 -18.64 -26.24
CA LYS A 297 -16.25 -18.43 -27.18
C LYS A 297 -15.88 -18.03 -28.62
N SER A 298 -14.61 -18.07 -29.03
CA SER A 298 -14.25 -17.95 -30.44
C SER A 298 -13.79 -19.29 -31.01
N PRO A 299 -14.29 -19.73 -32.18
CA PRO A 299 -13.79 -20.92 -32.84
C PRO A 299 -12.36 -20.67 -33.29
N VAL A 300 -11.46 -21.51 -32.79
CA VAL A 300 -10.13 -21.88 -33.30
C VAL A 300 -9.64 -21.01 -34.47
N LYS A 301 -8.83 -19.98 -34.18
CA LYS A 301 -7.82 -19.52 -35.13
C LYS A 301 -6.50 -20.17 -34.77
N SER A 302 -6.03 -21.01 -35.69
CA SER A 302 -4.67 -21.51 -35.91
C SER A 302 -3.76 -21.72 -34.69
N ARG A 303 -3.39 -22.98 -34.48
CA ARG A 303 -2.26 -23.44 -33.65
C ARG A 303 -0.94 -22.80 -34.10
N GLU A 304 -0.69 -21.57 -33.73
CA GLU A 304 0.68 -21.13 -33.50
C GLU A 304 1.05 -21.64 -32.11
N SER A 305 1.98 -22.58 -32.06
CA SER A 305 2.55 -23.07 -30.82
C SER A 305 3.08 -21.88 -30.03
N ILE A 306 2.43 -21.53 -28.93
CA ILE A 306 2.97 -20.60 -27.94
C ILE A 306 4.28 -21.21 -27.44
N ILE A 307 5.39 -20.75 -28.01
CA ILE A 307 6.73 -21.07 -27.53
C ILE A 307 6.85 -20.34 -26.19
N LEU A 308 6.73 -21.09 -25.10
CA LEU A 308 7.06 -20.58 -23.77
C LEU A 308 8.53 -20.14 -23.80
N PRO A 309 8.87 -18.93 -23.31
CA PRO A 309 10.27 -18.53 -23.19
C PRO A 309 11.01 -19.55 -22.31
N PRO A 310 12.26 -19.91 -22.65
CA PRO A 310 13.03 -20.84 -21.84
C PRO A 310 13.13 -20.31 -20.42
N ALA A 311 12.85 -21.18 -19.44
CA ALA A 311 12.95 -20.84 -18.04
C ALA A 311 14.35 -20.29 -17.74
N THR A 312 14.46 -18.97 -17.55
CA THR A 312 15.69 -18.35 -17.08
C THR A 312 15.94 -18.90 -15.68
N ARG A 313 16.99 -19.73 -15.52
CA ARG A 313 17.48 -20.11 -14.19
C ARG A 313 17.69 -18.81 -13.39
N PRO A 314 17.20 -18.71 -12.14
CA PRO A 314 17.55 -17.58 -11.30
C PRO A 314 19.08 -17.49 -11.24
N LYS A 315 19.64 -16.33 -11.58
CA LYS A 315 21.07 -16.06 -11.40
C LYS A 315 21.39 -16.34 -9.93
N VAL A 316 22.24 -17.33 -9.68
CA VAL A 316 22.80 -17.57 -8.35
C VAL A 316 23.66 -16.36 -8.04
N VAL A 317 23.11 -15.42 -7.28
CA VAL A 317 23.88 -14.32 -6.72
C VAL A 317 24.78 -14.95 -5.68
N ALA A 318 26.09 -15.00 -5.98
CA ALA A 318 27.10 -15.43 -5.03
C ALA A 318 27.07 -14.48 -3.83
N THR A 319 26.44 -14.92 -2.73
CA THR A 319 26.52 -14.23 -1.45
C THR A 319 27.96 -14.35 -0.95
N LYS A 320 28.68 -13.23 -0.88
CA LYS A 320 30.02 -13.17 -0.28
C LYS A 320 29.96 -13.73 1.15
N PRO A 321 30.91 -14.57 1.58
CA PRO A 321 30.92 -15.10 2.94
C PRO A 321 31.03 -13.96 3.96
N LYS A 322 30.09 -13.92 4.91
CA LYS A 322 30.17 -13.02 6.08
C LYS A 322 31.43 -13.38 6.85
N LYS A 323 32.34 -12.41 7.04
CA LYS A 323 33.47 -12.53 7.96
C LYS A 323 32.93 -12.76 9.37
N LEU A 324 33.29 -13.90 9.95
CA LEU A 324 33.02 -14.23 11.34
C LEU A 324 33.98 -13.39 12.20
N ASN A 325 33.48 -12.39 12.92
CA ASN A 325 34.30 -11.64 13.86
C ASN A 325 34.72 -12.56 15.01
N LYS A 326 36.03 -12.74 15.18
CA LYS A 326 36.62 -13.42 16.34
C LYS A 326 36.21 -12.65 17.60
N ARG A 327 35.42 -13.28 18.46
CA ARG A 327 35.27 -12.83 19.86
C ARG A 327 36.60 -13.08 20.56
N THR A 328 37.20 -12.01 21.05
CA THR A 328 38.27 -12.03 22.04
C THR A 328 37.72 -12.67 23.33
N VAL A 329 38.33 -13.78 23.74
CA VAL A 329 38.19 -14.35 25.08
C VAL A 329 38.95 -13.40 26.00
N ILE A 330 38.25 -12.77 26.93
CA ILE A 330 38.85 -12.08 28.07
C ILE A 330 38.78 -13.08 29.21
N GLU A 331 39.94 -13.59 29.62
CA GLU A 331 40.12 -14.31 30.88
C GLU A 331 40.00 -13.31 32.03
N SER A 332 39.10 -13.58 32.98
CA SER A 332 39.07 -13.05 34.35
C SER A 332 38.30 -14.04 35.21
#